data_AF-A0A933E4I1-F1
#
_entry.id   AF-A0A933E4I1-F1
#
_cell.length_a   1.000
_cell.length_b   1.000
_cell.length_c   1.000
_cell.angle_alpha   90.00
_cell.angle_beta   90.00
_cell.angle_gamma   90.00
#
_symmetry.space_group_name_H-M   'P 1'
#
loop_
_entity.id
_entity.type
_entity.pdbx_description
1 polymer ?
#
loop_
_entity_poly.entity_id
_entity_poly.type
_entity_poly.pdbx_seq_one_letter_code
_entity_poly.pdbx_strand_id
1 'polypeptide(L)'
;FEHIGPATWEKSLASLGSAGRVVFCGSSSGPKVDIDLRFTFTRQHSILGSYMGDKHELLTVINLLEQKVFHPVVDTVYPLEQLKSAQEKMLSREFFGKLVAKI
;
A
#
# COMPACT_ATOMS: atom_id res chain seq x y z
N PHE A 1 -0.12 -3.48 -7.82
CA PHE A 1 0.23 -3.05 -6.45
C PHE A 1 -0.66 -3.84 -5.50
N GLU A 2 -0.08 -4.47 -4.48
CA GLU A 2 -0.76 -5.36 -3.55
C GLU A 2 -0.30 -5.02 -2.12
N HIS A 3 -1.20 -5.11 -1.14
CA HIS A 3 -0.85 -5.01 0.29
C HIS A 3 -1.84 -5.74 1.21
N ILE A 4 -2.90 -6.34 0.65
CA ILE A 4 -3.98 -6.96 1.41
C ILE A 4 -3.62 -8.42 1.67
N GLY A 5 -3.09 -9.14 0.68
CA GLY A 5 -2.69 -10.54 0.80
C GLY A 5 -3.81 -11.51 0.38
N PRO A 6 -4.06 -12.61 1.13
CA PRO A 6 -4.88 -13.73 0.66
C PRO A 6 -6.31 -13.37 0.22
N ALA A 7 -6.92 -12.31 0.77
CA ALA A 7 -8.28 -11.91 0.38
C ALA A 7 -8.37 -11.40 -1.08
N THR A 8 -7.27 -10.94 -1.67
CA THR A 8 -7.24 -10.34 -3.03
C THR A 8 -6.16 -10.93 -3.92
N TRP A 9 -5.32 -11.83 -3.42
CA TRP A 9 -4.13 -12.32 -4.12
C TRP A 9 -4.43 -12.93 -5.49
N GLU A 10 -5.37 -13.89 -5.55
CA GLU A 10 -5.71 -14.56 -6.81
C GLU A 10 -6.26 -13.58 -7.86
N LYS A 11 -7.14 -12.65 -7.44
CA LYS A 11 -7.69 -11.62 -8.32
C LYS A 11 -6.61 -10.67 -8.81
N SER A 12 -5.66 -10.33 -7.95
CA SER A 12 -4.51 -9.49 -8.30
C SER A 12 -3.65 -10.16 -9.36
N LEU A 13 -3.29 -11.44 -9.18
CA LEU A 13 -2.53 -12.21 -10.19
C LEU A 13 -3.30 -12.39 -11.50
N ALA A 14 -4.61 -12.65 -11.44
CA ALA A 14 -5.46 -12.83 -12.62
C ALA A 14 -5.60 -11.54 -13.45
N SER A 15 -5.51 -10.36 -12.80
CA SER A 15 -5.56 -9.05 -13.48
C SER A 15 -4.26 -8.66 -14.17
N LEU A 16 -3.17 -9.41 -13.98
CA LEU A 16 -1.91 -9.13 -14.66
C LEU A 16 -1.99 -9.42 -16.15
N GLY A 17 -1.49 -8.48 -16.95
CA GLY A 17 -1.17 -8.74 -18.36
C GLY A 17 0.03 -9.67 -18.51
N SER A 18 0.29 -10.12 -19.74
CA SER A 18 1.51 -10.89 -20.04
C SER A 18 2.76 -10.11 -19.65
N ALA A 19 3.76 -10.81 -19.11
CA ALA A 19 4.96 -10.27 -18.48
C ALA A 19 4.68 -9.27 -17.33
N GLY A 20 3.47 -9.29 -16.78
CA GLY A 20 3.02 -8.39 -15.73
C GLY A 20 3.75 -8.61 -14.40
N ARG A 21 3.73 -7.57 -13.56
CA ARG A 21 4.41 -7.58 -12.27
C ARG A 21 3.45 -7.24 -11.15
N VAL A 22 3.42 -8.09 -10.12
CA VAL A 22 2.82 -7.76 -8.83
C VAL A 22 3.94 -7.38 -7.86
N VAL A 23 3.74 -6.26 -7.17
CA VAL A 23 4.61 -5.78 -6.09
C VAL A 23 3.77 -5.70 -4.83
N PHE A 24 4.26 -6.27 -3.74
CA PHE A 24 3.57 -6.28 -2.44
C PHE A 24 4.46 -5.76 -1.31
N CYS A 25 3.86 -5.02 -0.37
CA CYS A 25 4.57 -4.45 0.79
C CYS A 25 3.92 -4.77 2.14
N GLY A 26 2.82 -5.52 2.14
CA GLY A 26 2.05 -5.82 3.33
C GLY A 26 1.13 -7.02 3.11
N SER A 27 0.44 -7.41 4.18
CA SER A 27 -0.36 -8.62 4.21
C SER A 27 -1.56 -8.47 5.18
N SER A 28 -2.35 -7.41 5.00
CA SER A 28 -3.39 -6.98 5.95
C SER A 28 -4.46 -8.05 6.28
N SER A 29 -4.74 -8.97 5.36
CA SER A 29 -5.71 -10.07 5.54
C SER A 29 -5.06 -11.40 5.92
N GLY A 30 -3.73 -11.48 6.00
CA GLY A 30 -3.01 -12.70 6.37
C GLY A 30 -1.67 -12.86 5.65
N PRO A 31 -0.70 -13.59 6.23
CA PRO A 31 0.68 -13.62 5.75
C PRO A 31 0.98 -14.68 4.67
N LYS A 32 0.02 -15.56 4.35
CA LYS A 32 0.25 -16.71 3.44
C LYS A 32 -0.65 -16.62 2.22
N VAL A 33 -0.08 -16.92 1.07
CA VAL A 33 -0.76 -16.97 -0.22
C VAL A 33 -0.20 -18.15 -1.02
N ASP A 34 -1.03 -18.72 -1.89
CA ASP A 34 -0.61 -19.76 -2.82
C ASP A 34 -0.26 -19.15 -4.19
N ILE A 35 0.65 -19.79 -4.92
CA ILE A 35 1.08 -19.36 -6.24
C ILE A 35 0.89 -20.51 -7.23
N ASP A 36 0.07 -20.28 -8.25
CA ASP A 36 -0.01 -21.19 -9.39
C ASP A 36 1.16 -20.94 -10.35
N LEU A 37 2.08 -21.90 -10.36
CA LEU A 37 3.28 -21.84 -11.18
C LEU A 37 2.96 -21.77 -12.68
N ARG A 38 1.86 -22.39 -13.13
CA ARG A 38 1.48 -22.46 -14.55
C ARG A 38 1.29 -21.07 -15.13
N PHE A 39 0.50 -20.23 -14.45
CA PHE A 39 0.29 -18.85 -14.88
C PHE A 39 1.57 -18.03 -14.75
N THR A 40 2.36 -18.27 -13.70
CA THR A 40 3.58 -17.53 -13.44
C THR A 40 4.59 -17.69 -14.58
N PHE A 41 4.89 -18.92 -15.02
CA PHE A 41 5.88 -19.12 -16.10
C PHE A 41 5.29 -18.89 -17.50
N THR A 42 4.04 -19.31 -17.78
CA THR A 42 3.46 -19.16 -19.13
C THR A 42 3.20 -17.70 -19.49
N ARG A 43 2.83 -16.87 -18.49
CA ARG A 43 2.64 -15.44 -18.66
C ARG A 43 3.85 -14.62 -18.22
N GLN A 44 4.94 -15.27 -17.83
CA GLN A 44 6.18 -14.61 -17.38
C GLN A 44 5.95 -13.57 -16.28
N HIS A 45 5.06 -13.85 -15.32
CA HIS A 45 4.77 -12.91 -14.25
C HIS A 45 5.96 -12.75 -13.29
N SER A 46 6.18 -11.52 -12.83
CA SER A 46 7.13 -11.20 -11.76
C SER A 46 6.40 -10.96 -10.45
N ILE A 47 6.86 -11.58 -9.36
CA ILE A 47 6.30 -11.43 -8.02
C ILE A 47 7.38 -10.85 -7.12
N LEU A 48 7.24 -9.58 -6.72
CA LEU A 48 8.27 -8.85 -5.99
C LEU A 48 7.79 -8.39 -4.61
N GLY A 49 8.56 -8.68 -3.57
CA GLY A 49 8.40 -8.06 -2.25
C GLY A 49 9.11 -6.71 -2.21
N SER A 50 8.51 -5.73 -1.54
CA SER A 50 9.09 -4.41 -1.28
C SER A 50 8.88 -4.04 0.18
N TYR A 51 9.92 -3.52 0.84
CA TYR A 51 9.85 -3.10 2.23
C TYR A 51 10.44 -1.70 2.38
N MET A 52 9.54 -0.73 2.62
CA MET A 52 9.86 0.70 2.65
C MET A 52 10.57 1.18 1.36
N GLY A 53 11.07 2.40 1.40
CA GLY A 53 11.98 2.95 0.40
C GLY A 53 13.21 3.54 1.07
N ASP A 54 14.26 3.76 0.29
CA ASP A 54 15.49 4.38 0.77
C ASP A 54 15.36 5.91 0.89
N LYS A 55 16.42 6.56 1.40
CA LYS A 55 16.46 8.01 1.58
C LYS A 55 16.35 8.76 0.24
N HIS A 56 16.92 8.22 -0.84
CA HIS A 56 16.90 8.86 -2.14
C HIS A 56 15.47 8.83 -2.74
N GLU A 57 14.78 7.70 -2.59
CA GLU A 57 13.38 7.57 -2.97
C GLU A 57 12.49 8.54 -2.17
N LEU A 58 12.70 8.68 -0.86
CA LEU A 58 12.00 9.66 -0.04
C LEU A 58 12.19 11.10 -0.55
N LEU A 59 13.44 11.49 -0.83
CA LEU A 59 13.73 12.84 -1.37
C LEU A 59 13.08 13.06 -2.73
N THR A 60 13.01 12.01 -3.56
CA THR A 60 12.31 12.07 -4.86
C THR A 60 10.81 12.32 -4.67
N VAL A 61 10.17 11.61 -3.74
CA VAL A 61 8.74 11.79 -3.42
C VAL A 61 8.47 13.20 -2.87
N ILE A 62 9.36 13.75 -2.03
CA ILE A 62 9.25 15.13 -1.52
C ILE A 62 9.31 16.15 -2.67
N ASN A 63 10.27 16.02 -3.59
CA ASN A 63 10.37 16.92 -4.74
C ASN A 63 9.09 16.87 -5.62
N LEU A 64 8.54 15.69 -5.85
CA LEU A 64 7.27 15.55 -6.59
C LEU A 64 6.08 16.20 -5.87
N LEU A 65 6.06 16.17 -4.54
CA LEU A 65 5.07 16.90 -3.72
C LEU A 65 5.23 18.42 -3.87
N GLU A 66 6.46 18.93 -3.80
CA GLU A 66 6.76 20.35 -3.98
C GLU A 66 6.36 20.85 -5.38
N GLN A 67 6.53 20.01 -6.40
CA GLN A 67 6.08 20.25 -7.78
C GLN A 67 4.56 20.07 -7.97
N LYS A 68 3.82 19.68 -6.93
CA LYS A 68 2.36 19.44 -6.96
C LYS A 68 1.93 18.36 -7.97
N VAL A 69 2.81 17.40 -8.26
CA VAL A 69 2.50 16.26 -9.14
C VAL A 69 1.39 15.39 -8.52
N PHE A 70 1.33 15.33 -7.19
CA PHE A 70 0.23 14.74 -6.45
C PHE A 70 0.02 15.48 -5.12
N HIS A 71 -1.13 15.24 -4.49
CA HIS A 71 -1.51 15.87 -3.23
C HIS A 71 -1.81 14.79 -2.19
N PRO A 72 -1.32 14.92 -0.95
CA PRO A 72 -1.65 13.98 0.11
C PRO A 72 -3.14 14.11 0.46
N VAL A 73 -3.83 12.98 0.54
CA VAL A 73 -5.21 12.94 1.02
C VAL A 73 -5.18 12.86 2.54
N VAL A 74 -5.57 13.94 3.21
CA VAL A 74 -5.73 14.01 4.67
C VAL A 74 -7.21 13.91 4.98
N ASP A 75 -7.58 12.93 5.80
CA ASP A 75 -8.96 12.71 6.21
C ASP A 75 -9.33 13.65 7.36
N THR A 76 -8.55 13.61 8.44
CA THR A 76 -8.79 14.38 9.67
C THR A 76 -7.47 14.78 10.31
N VAL A 77 -7.41 16.00 10.83
CA VAL A 77 -6.31 16.47 11.68
C VAL A 77 -6.80 16.53 13.11
N TYR A 78 -6.13 15.82 14.01
CA TYR A 78 -6.41 15.78 15.44
C TYR A 78 -5.38 16.62 16.21
N PRO A 79 -5.79 17.39 17.23
CA PRO A 79 -4.84 17.90 18.21
C PRO A 79 -4.23 16.74 19.01
N LEU A 80 -3.01 16.90 19.51
CA LEU A 80 -2.26 15.82 20.17
C LEU A 80 -3.03 15.21 21.35
N GLU A 81 -3.81 16.00 22.08
CA GLU A 81 -4.63 15.56 23.21
C GLU A 81 -5.72 14.55 22.81
N GLN A 82 -6.10 14.51 21.52
CA GLN A 82 -7.10 13.62 20.96
C GLN A 82 -6.51 12.41 20.23
N LEU A 83 -5.22 12.10 20.45
CA LEU A 83 -4.54 10.99 19.78
C LEU A 83 -5.26 9.64 19.99
N LYS A 84 -5.88 9.43 21.15
CA LYS A 84 -6.71 8.24 21.42
C LYS A 84 -7.84 8.10 20.41
N SER A 85 -8.61 9.16 20.17
CA SER A 85 -9.72 9.15 19.21
C SER A 85 -9.23 8.97 17.77
N ALA A 86 -8.06 9.52 17.42
CA ALA A 86 -7.44 9.28 16.13
C ALA A 86 -7.10 7.79 15.91
N GLN A 87 -6.56 7.12 16.93
CA GLN A 87 -6.26 5.69 16.88
C GLN A 87 -7.53 4.82 16.83
N GLU A 88 -8.58 5.17 17.58
CA GLU A 88 -9.87 4.48 17.53
C GLU A 88 -10.49 4.55 16.12
N LYS A 89 -10.47 5.72 15.47
CA LYS A 89 -10.92 5.89 14.08
C LYS A 89 -10.05 5.10 13.09
N MET A 90 -8.74 5.04 13.33
CA MET A 90 -7.85 4.21 12.51
C MET A 90 -8.22 2.73 12.59
N LEU A 91 -8.52 2.23 13.80
CA LEU A 91 -8.90 0.84 14.03
C LEU A 91 -10.28 0.48 13.45
N SER A 92 -11.24 1.42 13.47
CA SER A 92 -12.56 1.20 12.86
C SER A 92 -12.50 1.09 11.34
N ARG A 93 -11.42 1.59 10.71
CA ARG A 93 -11.23 1.68 9.25
C ARG A 93 -12.25 2.60 8.56
N GLU A 94 -12.96 3.43 9.31
CA GLU A 94 -13.92 4.41 8.81
C GLU A 94 -13.24 5.76 8.50
N PHE A 95 -12.24 5.72 7.62
CA PHE A 95 -11.50 6.90 7.17
C PHE A 95 -10.93 6.69 5.77
N PHE A 96 -10.66 7.77 5.04
CA PHE A 96 -10.03 7.73 3.73
C PHE A 96 -8.86 8.71 3.64
N GLY A 97 -7.64 8.18 3.57
CA GLY A 97 -6.42 8.97 3.50
C GLY A 97 -5.59 8.88 4.78
N LYS A 98 -5.06 10.01 5.25
CA LYS A 98 -4.20 10.09 6.44
C LYS A 98 -4.94 10.74 7.62
N LEU A 99 -4.77 10.16 8.81
CA LEU A 99 -5.09 10.81 10.08
C LEU A 99 -3.81 11.47 10.60
N VAL A 100 -3.82 12.78 10.82
CA VAL A 100 -2.63 13.55 11.19
C VAL A 100 -2.79 14.05 12.62
N ALA A 101 -1.77 13.85 13.45
CA ALA A 101 -1.69 14.46 14.77
C ALA A 101 -0.91 15.78 14.66
N LYS A 102 -1.52 16.88 15.11
CA LYS A 102 -0.90 18.19 15.21
C LYS A 102 -0.24 18.33 16.57
N ILE A 103 1.06 18.61 16.56
CA ILE A 103 1.91 18.88 17.71
C ILE A 103 2.15 20.39 17.80
#